data_AF-A0A9W9WM35-F1
#
_entry.id   AF-A0A9W9WM35-F1
#
_cell.length_a   1.000
_cell.length_b   1.000
_cell.length_c   1.000
_cell.angle_alpha   90.00
_cell.angle_beta   90.00
_cell.angle_gamma   90.00
#
_symmetry.space_group_name_H-M   'P 1'
#
loop_
_entity.id
_entity.type
_entity.pdbx_description
1 polymer ?
#
loop_
_entity_poly.entity_id
_entity_poly.type
_entity_poly.pdbx_seq_one_letter_code
_entity_poly.pdbx_strand_id
1 'polypeptide(L)'
;MHLGATLVGVFAMAAMASPFVPPKVLKYTSWDLAFLSAALPVCNPNVTDYSIIITHRRVKGNLDCQPLPSDLNSTNVKSISWKSPNENDAHDLCMFSTDDCSGGEAALLDSITDGWAICYPYNGFRSWSVVSHGASCV
;
A
#
# COMPACT_ATOMS: atom_id res chain seq x y z
N MET A 1 36.41 66.11 27.29
CA MET A 1 35.74 65.52 26.11
C MET A 1 35.94 64.02 26.17
N HIS A 2 34.85 63.29 26.37
CA HIS A 2 34.79 61.84 26.50
C HIS A 2 34.92 61.14 25.15
N LEU A 3 35.48 59.94 25.12
CA LEU A 3 35.13 58.89 24.15
C LEU A 3 35.48 57.53 24.78
N GLY A 4 34.49 56.94 25.47
CA GLY A 4 34.53 55.54 25.89
C GLY A 4 34.07 54.66 24.74
N ALA A 5 34.90 53.71 24.33
CA ALA A 5 34.53 52.71 23.32
C ALA A 5 33.92 51.50 24.03
N THR A 6 32.61 51.32 23.90
CA THR A 6 31.88 50.19 24.45
C THR A 6 32.05 48.99 23.52
N LEU A 7 32.68 47.91 24.00
CA LEU A 7 32.86 46.67 23.27
C LEU A 7 31.55 45.86 23.30
N VAL A 8 30.87 45.75 22.17
CA VAL A 8 29.65 44.95 22.03
C VAL A 8 30.05 43.49 21.82
N GLY A 9 29.85 42.66 22.84
CA GLY A 9 30.04 41.21 22.76
C GLY A 9 28.92 40.56 21.95
N VAL A 10 29.25 39.93 20.83
CA VAL A 10 28.32 39.11 20.05
C VAL A 10 28.38 37.69 20.58
N PHE A 11 27.34 37.26 21.29
CA PHE A 11 27.15 35.85 21.66
C PHE A 11 26.72 35.07 20.41
N ALA A 12 27.67 34.36 19.79
CA ALA A 12 27.35 33.39 18.75
C ALA A 12 26.69 32.16 19.42
N MET A 13 25.36 32.05 19.31
CA MET A 13 24.67 30.82 19.65
C MET A 13 25.06 29.76 18.61
N ALA A 14 25.90 28.81 19.01
CA ALA A 14 26.12 27.59 18.24
C ALA A 14 24.81 26.78 18.27
N ALA A 15 23.99 26.94 17.23
CA ALA A 15 22.87 26.03 16.99
C ALA A 15 23.46 24.65 16.72
N MET A 16 23.33 23.74 17.69
CA MET A 16 23.59 22.33 17.44
C MET A 16 22.50 21.83 16.48
N ALA A 17 22.80 21.86 15.19
CA ALA A 17 22.01 21.14 14.21
C ALA A 17 22.10 19.66 14.59
N SER A 18 21.02 19.14 15.18
CA SER A 18 20.88 17.69 15.32
C SER A 18 21.06 17.11 13.93
N PRO A 19 21.88 16.06 13.75
CA PRO A 19 21.97 15.42 12.45
C PRO A 19 20.53 15.07 12.05
N PHE A 20 20.10 15.58 10.91
CA PHE A 20 18.92 15.05 10.26
C PHE A 20 19.25 13.60 9.99
N VAL A 21 18.82 12.71 10.88
CA VAL A 21 18.75 11.29 10.61
C VAL A 21 17.51 11.20 9.75
N PRO A 22 17.62 11.16 8.40
CA PRO A 22 16.46 10.81 7.60
C PRO A 22 15.92 9.52 8.24
N PRO A 23 14.61 9.46 8.57
CA PRO A 23 14.05 8.23 9.10
C PRO A 23 14.54 7.13 8.19
N LYS A 24 15.29 6.16 8.76
CA LYS A 24 15.89 5.06 8.03
C LYS A 24 14.75 4.50 7.19
N VAL A 25 14.74 4.84 5.90
CA VAL A 25 13.56 4.71 5.05
C VAL A 25 13.09 3.29 5.25
N LEU A 26 11.88 3.10 5.79
CA LEU A 26 11.27 1.79 5.89
C LEU A 26 11.28 1.28 4.45
N LYS A 27 12.24 0.43 4.12
CA LYS A 27 12.63 0.15 2.74
C LYS A 27 11.38 -0.38 2.05
N TYR A 28 10.88 0.36 1.05
CA TYR A 28 9.74 0.07 0.18
C TYR A 28 9.78 -1.37 -0.37
N THR A 29 9.40 -2.37 0.42
CA THR A 29 9.56 -3.79 0.07
C THR A 29 8.34 -4.62 0.48
N SER A 30 7.19 -3.99 0.69
CA SER A 30 5.95 -4.69 1.03
C SER A 30 4.82 -4.07 0.24
N TRP A 31 4.02 -4.91 -0.41
CA TRP A 31 2.77 -4.49 -1.01
C TRP A 31 1.70 -4.30 0.08
N ASP A 32 0.64 -3.58 -0.26
CA ASP A 32 -0.52 -3.32 0.59
C ASP A 32 -1.81 -3.64 -0.17
N LEU A 33 -2.63 -4.52 0.40
CA LEU A 33 -3.96 -4.86 -0.10
C LEU A 33 -5.00 -4.49 0.95
N ALA A 34 -5.90 -3.58 0.62
CA ALA A 34 -7.03 -3.19 1.47
C ALA A 34 -8.36 -3.53 0.81
N PHE A 35 -9.28 -4.10 1.59
CA PHE A 35 -10.67 -4.34 1.21
C PHE A 35 -11.53 -3.20 1.76
N LEU A 36 -12.35 -2.60 0.89
CA LEU A 36 -13.07 -1.37 1.18
C LEU A 36 -14.59 -1.59 1.15
N SER A 37 -15.30 -0.93 2.07
CA SER A 37 -16.76 -0.94 2.17
C SER A 37 -17.45 0.02 1.19
N ALA A 38 -16.67 0.82 0.48
CA ALA A 38 -17.15 1.78 -0.52
C ALA A 38 -16.48 1.52 -1.88
N ALA A 39 -17.12 1.97 -2.94
CA ALA A 39 -16.57 2.03 -4.30
C ALA A 39 -16.77 3.45 -4.84
N LEU A 40 -16.24 3.73 -6.04
CA LEU A 40 -16.53 4.99 -6.73
C LEU A 40 -18.06 5.21 -6.86
N PRO A 41 -18.56 6.45 -6.71
CA PRO A 41 -17.82 7.69 -6.47
C PRO A 41 -17.57 8.02 -4.98
N VAL A 42 -18.06 7.19 -4.05
CA VAL A 42 -17.91 7.42 -2.60
C VAL A 42 -16.46 7.21 -2.15
N CYS A 43 -15.81 6.17 -2.67
CA CYS A 43 -14.39 5.95 -2.50
C CYS A 43 -13.61 6.98 -3.33
N ASN A 44 -12.81 7.82 -2.68
CA ASN A 44 -12.00 8.83 -3.35
C ASN A 44 -10.57 8.30 -3.53
N PRO A 45 -10.08 8.08 -4.77
CA PRO A 45 -8.75 7.54 -5.00
C PRO A 45 -7.62 8.49 -4.59
N ASN A 46 -7.91 9.79 -4.46
CA ASN A 46 -6.93 10.82 -4.10
C ASN A 46 -6.80 11.05 -2.59
N VAL A 47 -7.68 10.44 -1.78
CA VAL A 47 -7.72 10.64 -0.33
C VAL A 47 -7.67 9.29 0.36
N THR A 48 -6.75 9.14 1.32
CA THR A 48 -6.76 7.94 2.18
C THR A 48 -7.83 8.13 3.26
N ASP A 49 -8.96 7.43 3.10
CA ASP A 49 -10.02 7.36 4.10
C ASP A 49 -9.94 6.01 4.82
N TYR A 50 -9.52 6.04 6.09
CA TYR A 50 -9.42 4.82 6.90
C TYR A 50 -10.79 4.30 7.36
N SER A 51 -11.84 5.13 7.33
CA SER A 51 -13.19 4.74 7.81
C SER A 51 -13.88 3.72 6.92
N ILE A 52 -13.47 3.62 5.65
CA ILE A 52 -14.01 2.67 4.68
C ILE A 52 -13.21 1.38 4.58
N ILE A 53 -12.08 1.26 5.28
CA ILE A 53 -11.25 0.04 5.28
C ILE A 53 -11.91 -1.02 6.17
N ILE A 54 -12.25 -2.17 5.58
CA ILE A 54 -12.79 -3.33 6.31
C ILE A 54 -11.63 -4.12 6.91
N THR A 55 -10.68 -4.48 6.05
CA THR A 55 -9.45 -5.20 6.44
C THR A 55 -8.34 -4.82 5.48
N HIS A 56 -7.10 -4.92 5.95
CA HIS A 56 -5.93 -4.65 5.15
C HIS A 56 -4.82 -5.65 5.47
N ARG A 57 -3.97 -5.92 4.48
CA ARG A 57 -2.85 -6.84 4.59
C ARG A 57 -1.63 -6.24 3.93
N ARG A 58 -0.51 -6.28 4.66
CA ARG A 58 0.79 -5.84 4.19
C ARG A 58 1.80 -6.95 4.40
N VAL A 59 2.40 -7.43 3.32
CA VAL A 59 3.39 -8.52 3.35
C VAL A 59 4.52 -8.21 2.36
N LYS A 60 5.68 -8.83 2.60
CA LYS A 60 6.84 -8.75 1.73
C LYS A 60 6.92 -9.97 0.82
N GLY A 61 7.25 -9.73 -0.45
CA GLY A 61 7.49 -10.78 -1.43
C GLY A 61 6.21 -11.41 -1.97
N ASN A 62 6.38 -12.51 -2.71
CA ASN A 62 5.27 -13.25 -3.28
C ASN A 62 4.46 -13.95 -2.18
N LEU A 63 3.21 -14.23 -2.49
CA LEU A 63 2.29 -14.91 -1.61
C LEU A 63 1.58 -15.99 -2.41
N ASP A 64 1.74 -17.23 -1.96
CA ASP A 64 0.93 -18.35 -2.45
C ASP A 64 -0.55 -18.07 -2.18
N CYS A 65 -1.41 -18.85 -2.82
CA CYS A 65 -2.85 -18.65 -2.76
C CYS A 65 -3.36 -18.42 -1.33
N GLN A 66 -4.11 -17.35 -1.15
CA GLN A 66 -4.80 -17.02 0.09
C GLN A 66 -6.30 -17.02 -0.14
N PRO A 67 -7.08 -17.77 0.65
CA PRO A 67 -8.51 -17.55 0.70
C PRO A 67 -8.81 -16.16 1.27
N LEU A 68 -10.01 -15.64 1.01
CA LEU A 68 -10.50 -14.51 1.79
C LEU A 68 -10.51 -14.85 3.29
N PRO A 69 -10.21 -13.87 4.18
CA PRO A 69 -10.34 -14.08 5.61
C PRO A 69 -11.73 -14.60 5.97
N SER A 70 -11.83 -15.61 6.83
CA SER A 70 -13.10 -16.26 7.18
C SER A 70 -14.08 -15.33 7.92
N ASP A 71 -13.55 -14.28 8.55
CA ASP A 71 -14.29 -13.20 9.22
C ASP A 71 -14.67 -12.06 8.26
N LEU A 72 -14.16 -12.05 7.03
CA LEU A 72 -14.51 -11.05 6.03
C LEU A 72 -15.91 -11.32 5.48
N ASN A 73 -16.87 -10.47 5.83
CA ASN A 73 -18.14 -10.45 5.12
C ASN A 73 -17.96 -9.88 3.71
N SER A 74 -17.78 -10.75 2.72
CA SER A 74 -17.56 -10.38 1.33
C SER A 74 -18.69 -9.54 0.72
N THR A 75 -19.93 -9.64 1.22
CA THR A 75 -21.03 -8.75 0.73
C THR A 75 -20.85 -7.29 1.09
N ASN A 76 -20.04 -6.99 2.12
CA ASN A 76 -19.72 -5.61 2.50
C ASN A 76 -18.58 -5.04 1.67
N VAL A 77 -17.77 -5.88 1.01
CA VAL A 77 -16.69 -5.41 0.14
C VAL A 77 -17.28 -4.86 -1.15
N LYS A 78 -16.93 -3.62 -1.47
CA LYS A 78 -17.37 -2.95 -2.70
C LYS A 78 -16.21 -2.66 -3.64
N SER A 79 -15.03 -2.43 -3.10
CA SER A 79 -13.80 -2.25 -3.88
C SER A 79 -12.57 -2.71 -3.09
N ILE A 80 -11.43 -2.78 -3.76
CA ILE A 80 -10.13 -3.01 -3.14
C ILE A 80 -9.18 -1.85 -3.46
N SER A 81 -8.11 -1.75 -2.68
CA SER A 81 -6.94 -0.93 -3.03
C SER A 81 -5.68 -1.77 -2.96
N TRP A 82 -4.95 -1.77 -4.05
CA TRP A 82 -3.66 -2.44 -4.23
C TRP A 82 -2.55 -1.41 -4.36
N LYS A 83 -1.48 -1.60 -3.60
CA LYS A 83 -0.24 -0.82 -3.69
C LYS A 83 0.93 -1.78 -3.71
N SER A 84 1.46 -2.03 -4.89
CA SER A 84 2.75 -2.67 -5.09
C SER A 84 3.89 -1.76 -4.58
N PRO A 85 5.05 -2.32 -4.18
CA PRO A 85 6.26 -1.55 -3.94
C PRO A 85 6.78 -0.84 -5.20
N ASN A 86 7.98 -0.27 -5.10
CA ASN A 86 8.65 0.38 -6.22
C ASN A 86 8.93 -0.58 -7.38
N GLU A 87 9.22 -0.03 -8.57
CA GLU A 87 9.47 -0.76 -9.81
C GLU A 87 10.52 -1.89 -9.72
N ASN A 88 11.49 -1.80 -8.81
CA ASN A 88 12.54 -2.82 -8.65
C ASN A 88 12.11 -4.01 -7.77
N ASP A 89 10.93 -3.94 -7.15
CA ASP A 89 10.36 -4.96 -6.25
C ASP A 89 8.82 -5.00 -6.46
N ALA A 90 8.40 -4.80 -7.70
CA ALA A 90 6.99 -4.73 -8.03
C ALA A 90 6.35 -6.12 -8.02
N HIS A 91 5.08 -6.15 -7.64
CA HIS A 91 4.26 -7.33 -7.53
C HIS A 91 2.90 -7.12 -8.18
N ASP A 92 2.38 -8.20 -8.75
CA ASP A 92 1.06 -8.24 -9.35
C ASP A 92 0.10 -9.00 -8.45
N LEU A 93 -1.13 -8.50 -8.36
CA LEU A 93 -2.21 -9.15 -7.62
C LEU A 93 -3.03 -10.01 -8.58
N CYS A 94 -3.21 -11.29 -8.26
CA CYS A 94 -4.06 -12.20 -9.02
C CYS A 94 -5.30 -12.55 -8.20
N MET A 95 -6.48 -12.54 -8.82
CA MET A 95 -7.77 -12.73 -8.13
C MET A 95 -8.56 -13.88 -8.77
N PHE A 96 -8.97 -14.86 -7.96
CA PHE A 96 -9.54 -16.12 -8.45
C PHE A 96 -10.95 -16.37 -7.91
N SER A 97 -11.78 -17.05 -8.70
CA SER A 97 -13.15 -17.44 -8.33
C SER A 97 -13.23 -18.66 -7.41
N THR A 98 -12.16 -19.42 -7.26
CA THR A 98 -12.05 -20.58 -6.37
C THR A 98 -11.49 -20.18 -5.00
N ASP A 99 -11.60 -21.04 -3.98
CA ASP A 99 -11.06 -20.76 -2.63
C ASP A 99 -9.55 -21.03 -2.52
N ASP A 100 -8.98 -21.73 -3.49
CA ASP A 100 -7.62 -22.28 -3.48
C ASP A 100 -6.82 -21.92 -4.74
N CYS A 101 -7.27 -20.91 -5.49
CA CYS A 101 -6.67 -20.43 -6.74
C CYS A 101 -6.51 -21.52 -7.83
N SER A 102 -7.19 -22.66 -7.68
CA SER A 102 -7.22 -23.72 -8.69
C SER A 102 -8.12 -23.35 -9.88
N GLY A 103 -7.96 -24.04 -11.01
CA GLY A 103 -8.81 -23.90 -12.19
C GLY A 103 -8.19 -23.11 -13.35
N GLY A 104 -6.97 -22.60 -13.21
CA GLY A 104 -6.21 -21.95 -14.28
C GLY A 104 -6.92 -20.69 -14.82
N GLU A 105 -6.74 -20.40 -16.12
CA GLU A 105 -7.33 -19.22 -16.77
C GLU A 105 -8.86 -19.12 -16.58
N ALA A 106 -9.57 -20.25 -16.52
CA ALA A 106 -11.02 -20.26 -16.32
C ALA A 106 -11.44 -19.78 -14.93
N ALA A 107 -10.54 -19.87 -13.94
CA ALA A 107 -10.80 -19.42 -12.57
C ALA A 107 -10.22 -18.04 -12.26
N LEU A 108 -9.25 -17.55 -13.04
CA LEU A 108 -8.69 -16.21 -12.92
C LEU A 108 -9.77 -15.19 -13.32
N LEU A 109 -10.26 -14.43 -12.34
CA LEU A 109 -11.24 -13.39 -12.59
C LEU A 109 -10.58 -12.11 -13.09
N ASP A 110 -9.43 -11.76 -12.53
CA ASP A 110 -8.73 -10.52 -12.87
C ASP A 110 -7.31 -10.47 -12.28
N SER A 111 -6.52 -9.48 -12.71
CA SER A 111 -5.20 -9.17 -12.18
C SER A 111 -4.88 -7.68 -12.21
N ILE A 112 -4.22 -7.17 -11.17
CA ILE A 112 -3.69 -5.79 -11.16
C ILE A 112 -2.18 -5.84 -11.36
N THR A 113 -1.73 -5.40 -12.54
CA THR A 113 -0.32 -5.47 -12.97
C THR A 113 0.38 -4.11 -13.01
N ASP A 114 -0.36 -3.00 -12.99
CA ASP A 114 0.21 -1.64 -13.11
C ASP A 114 0.78 -1.11 -11.79
N GLY A 115 0.99 -2.01 -10.80
CA GLY A 115 1.54 -1.71 -9.49
C GLY A 115 0.61 -0.93 -8.55
N TRP A 116 -0.37 -0.18 -9.03
CA TRP A 116 -1.26 0.59 -8.16
C TRP A 116 -2.68 0.64 -8.70
N ALA A 117 -3.65 0.23 -7.89
CA ALA A 117 -5.06 0.51 -8.13
C ALA A 117 -5.76 0.92 -6.83
N ILE A 118 -6.54 1.99 -6.84
CA ILE A 118 -7.31 2.47 -5.68
C ILE A 118 -8.78 2.47 -6.05
N CYS A 119 -9.65 2.06 -5.13
CA CYS A 119 -11.09 1.91 -5.36
C CYS A 119 -11.41 0.96 -6.52
N TYR A 120 -10.57 -0.06 -6.75
CA TYR A 120 -10.74 -1.04 -7.82
C TYR A 120 -11.98 -1.89 -7.54
N PRO A 121 -12.97 -1.97 -8.46
CA PRO A 121 -14.22 -2.66 -8.20
C PRO A 121 -13.99 -4.11 -7.75
N TYR A 122 -14.66 -4.50 -6.66
CA TYR A 122 -14.57 -5.88 -6.20
C TYR A 122 -15.44 -6.77 -7.09
N ASN A 123 -14.82 -7.73 -7.77
CA ASN A 123 -15.45 -8.60 -8.76
C ASN A 123 -15.97 -9.93 -8.18
N GLY A 124 -15.87 -10.13 -6.85
CA GLY A 124 -16.35 -11.33 -6.18
C GLY A 124 -15.36 -12.49 -6.07
N PHE A 125 -14.06 -12.24 -6.30
CA PHE A 125 -13.02 -13.26 -6.09
C PHE A 125 -13.06 -13.85 -4.68
N ARG A 126 -12.74 -15.14 -4.56
CA ARG A 126 -12.81 -15.90 -3.31
C ARG A 126 -11.42 -16.24 -2.75
N SER A 127 -10.41 -16.13 -3.60
CA SER A 127 -9.01 -16.21 -3.21
C SER A 127 -8.15 -15.31 -4.10
N TRP A 128 -6.92 -15.09 -3.65
CA TRP A 128 -5.96 -14.23 -4.33
C TRP A 128 -4.54 -14.71 -4.08
N SER A 129 -3.64 -14.38 -4.99
CA SER A 129 -2.20 -14.59 -4.82
C SER A 129 -1.44 -13.33 -5.20
N VAL A 130 -0.17 -13.28 -4.82
CA VAL A 130 0.73 -12.20 -5.21
C VAL A 130 1.95 -12.80 -5.86
N VAL A 131 2.21 -12.39 -7.09
CA VAL A 131 3.34 -12.86 -7.89
C VAL A 131 4.31 -11.71 -8.15
N SER A 132 5.52 -12.04 -8.60
CA SER A 132 6.46 -11.02 -9.06
C SER A 132 5.90 -10.33 -10.30
N HIS A 133 6.15 -9.04 -10.45
CA HIS A 133 5.64 -8.29 -11.59
C HIS A 133 6.00 -8.93 -12.94
N GLY A 134 5.00 -9.10 -13.81
CA GLY A 134 5.13 -9.74 -15.11
C GLY A 134 5.18 -11.27 -15.09
N ALA A 135 5.14 -11.91 -13.92
CA ALA A 135 4.95 -13.35 -13.83
C ALA A 135 3.49 -13.72 -14.12
N SER A 136 3.27 -14.91 -14.68
CA SER A 136 1.92 -15.38 -14.96
C SER A 136 1.15 -15.67 -13.67
N CYS A 137 -0.13 -15.28 -13.63
CA CYS A 137 -1.05 -15.66 -12.57
C CYS A 137 -1.45 -17.15 -12.64
N VAL A 138 -1.36 -17.76 -13.83
CA VAL A 138 -1.78 -19.14 -14.15
C VAL A 138 -0.87 -19.82 -15.16
#